data_AF-A0A2N2AMX2-F1
#
_entry.id   AF-A0A2N2AMX2-F1
#
_cell.length_a   1.000
_cell.length_b   1.000
_cell.length_c   1.000
_cell.angle_alpha   90.00
_cell.angle_beta   90.00
_cell.angle_gamma   90.00
#
_symmetry.space_group_name_H-M   'P 1'
#
loop_
_entity.id
_entity.type
_entity.pdbx_description
1 polymer ?
#
loop_
_entity_poly.entity_id
_entity_poly.type
_entity_poly.pdbx_seq_one_letter_code
_entity_poly.pdbx_strand_id
1 'polypeptide(L)' 'MAEAEREVVDMMDVLRQRARNGEPLYVTGSDAGAAALAEKVAAEVAAETGQSVQVIQVVVLDPAPKS' A
#
# COMPACT_ATOMS: atom_id res chain seq x y z
N MET A 1 -10.36 4.85 32.24
CA MET A 1 -10.34 5.19 30.80
C MET A 1 -10.30 3.85 30.09
N ALA A 2 -11.32 3.50 29.32
CA ALA A 2 -11.35 2.23 28.61
C ALA A 2 -10.26 2.27 27.53
N GLU A 3 -9.29 1.35 27.58
CA GLU A 3 -8.44 1.06 26.43
C GLU A 3 -9.37 0.64 25.29
N ALA A 4 -9.40 1.44 24.23
CA ALA A 4 -10.01 0.98 22.99
C ALA A 4 -9.21 -0.24 22.53
N GLU A 5 -9.84 -1.42 22.52
CA GLU A 5 -9.27 -2.60 21.91
C GLU A 5 -8.86 -2.21 20.49
N ARG A 6 -7.55 -2.21 20.21
CA ARG A 6 -7.05 -1.94 18.87
C ARG A 6 -7.39 -3.14 18.02
N GLU A 7 -8.39 -2.97 17.15
CA GLU A 7 -8.73 -3.94 16.12
C GLU A 7 -7.51 -4.15 15.23
N VAL A 8 -7.01 -5.38 15.17
CA VAL A 8 -5.93 -5.76 14.26
C VAL A 8 -6.58 -6.10 12.93
N VAL A 9 -6.40 -5.22 11.94
CA VAL A 9 -6.92 -5.42 10.59
C VAL A 9 -5.80 -5.91 9.69
N ASP A 10 -6.08 -6.94 8.89
CA ASP A 10 -5.16 -7.40 7.85
C ASP A 10 -5.03 -6.32 6.76
N MET A 11 -3.79 -5.92 6.48
CA MET A 11 -3.48 -4.94 5.44
C MET A 11 -4.03 -5.36 4.07
N MET A 12 -3.99 -6.65 3.73
CA MET A 12 -4.47 -7.13 2.44
C MET A 12 -5.99 -6.96 2.29
N ASP A 13 -6.75 -7.10 3.37
CA ASP A 13 -8.19 -6.88 3.34
C ASP A 13 -8.52 -5.41 3.07
N VAL A 14 -7.78 -4.48 3.67
CA VAL A 14 -7.90 -3.05 3.39
C VAL A 14 -7.59 -2.75 1.92
N LEU A 15 -6.53 -3.33 1.37
CA LEU A 15 -6.13 -3.10 -0.02
C LEU A 15 -7.16 -3.66 -1.01
N ARG A 16 -7.71 -4.85 -0.75
CA ARG A 16 -8.81 -5.44 -1.53
C ARG A 16 -10.07 -4.57 -1.48
N GLN A 17 -10.42 -4.07 -0.30
CA GLN A 17 -11.58 -3.20 -0.12
C GLN A 17 -11.41 -1.91 -0.93
N ARG A 18 -10.24 -1.28 -0.86
CA ARG A 18 -9.91 -0.10 -1.68
C ARG A 18 -10.01 -0.36 -3.16
N ALA A 19 -9.44 -1.48 -3.63
CA ALA A 19 -9.52 -1.88 -5.03
C ALA A 19 -10.96 -2.06 -5.51
N ARG A 20 -11.82 -2.72 -4.71
CA ARG A 20 -13.26 -2.87 -5.01
C ARG A 20 -14.01 -1.55 -5.06
N ASN A 21 -13.56 -0.56 -4.28
CA ASN A 21 -14.12 0.79 -4.27
C ASN A 21 -13.55 1.67 -5.39
N GLY A 22 -12.59 1.19 -6.18
CA GLY A 22 -11.85 2.00 -7.17
C GLY A 22 -10.96 3.08 -6.54
N GLU A 23 -10.61 2.92 -5.26
CA GLU A 23 -9.77 3.87 -4.54
C GLU A 23 -8.28 3.65 -4.86
N PRO A 24 -7.49 4.73 -4.99
CA PRO A 24 -6.07 4.61 -5.28
C PRO A 24 -5.26 4.14 -4.08
N LEU A 25 -4.11 3.52 -4.39
CA LEU A 25 -3.12 3.09 -3.41
C LEU A 25 -1.93 4.06 -3.38
N TYR A 26 -1.53 4.42 -2.15
CA TYR A 26 -0.35 5.24 -1.88
C TYR A 26 0.68 4.39 -1.14
N VAL A 27 1.89 4.31 -1.67
CA VAL A 27 2.97 3.52 -1.07
C VAL A 27 4.17 4.43 -0.83
N THR A 28 4.58 4.53 0.42
CA THR A 28 5.78 5.26 0.85
C THR A 28 6.81 4.28 1.36
N GLY A 29 8.04 4.35 0.86
CA GLY A 29 9.13 3.50 1.30
C GLY A 29 10.48 4.18 1.22
N SER A 30 11.44 3.70 2.02
CA SER A 30 12.76 4.30 2.14
C SER A 30 13.81 3.72 1.18
N ASP A 31 13.41 2.81 0.28
CA ASP A 31 14.33 2.13 -0.62
C ASP A 31 13.76 1.98 -2.04
N ALA A 32 14.63 1.57 -2.96
CA ALA A 32 14.28 1.27 -4.35
C ALA A 32 13.32 0.06 -4.48
N GLY A 33 13.14 -0.74 -3.42
CA GLY A 33 12.25 -1.88 -3.40
C GLY A 33 10.78 -1.51 -3.20
N ALA A 34 10.49 -0.31 -2.68
CA ALA A 34 9.13 0.17 -2.45
C ALA A 34 8.28 0.22 -3.71
N ALA A 35 8.86 0.60 -4.86
CA ALA A 35 8.16 0.63 -6.14
C ALA A 35 7.81 -0.79 -6.62
N ALA A 36 8.79 -1.70 -6.61
CA ALA A 36 8.59 -3.09 -7.01
C ALA A 36 7.59 -3.82 -6.10
N LEU A 37 7.61 -3.50 -4.79
CA LEU A 37 6.63 -4.03 -3.84
C LEU A 37 5.23 -3.49 -4.14
N ALA A 38 5.09 -2.17 -4.39
CA ALA A 38 3.81 -1.55 -4.73
C ALA A 38 3.20 -2.18 -5.99
N GLU A 39 4.02 -2.39 -7.03
CA GLU A 39 3.60 -3.04 -8.27
C GLU A 39 3.16 -4.49 -8.04
N LYS A 40 3.95 -5.27 -7.28
CA LYS A 40 3.61 -6.66 -6.97
C LYS A 40 2.28 -6.76 -6.22
N VAL A 41 2.08 -5.93 -5.20
CA VAL A 41 0.86 -5.89 -4.40
C VAL A 41 -0.34 -5.47 -5.25
N ALA A 42 -0.18 -4.44 -6.09
CA ALA A 42 -1.24 -4.00 -6.99
C ALA A 42 -1.65 -5.11 -7.98
N ALA A 43 -0.69 -5.85 -8.54
CA ALA A 43 -0.96 -6.97 -9.44
C ALA A 43 -1.70 -8.12 -8.73
N GLU A 44 -1.30 -8.47 -7.51
CA GLU A 44 -1.95 -9.50 -6.70
C GLU A 44 -3.39 -9.12 -6.35
N VAL A 45 -3.62 -7.90 -5.87
CA VAL A 45 -4.95 -7.40 -5.55
C VAL A 45 -5.83 -7.32 -6.80
N ALA A 46 -5.29 -6.88 -7.94
CA ALA A 46 -6.02 -6.84 -9.20
C ALA A 46 -6.43 -8.24 -9.67
N ALA A 47 -5.54 -9.23 -9.55
CA ALA A 47 -5.83 -10.62 -9.90
C ALA A 47 -6.92 -11.23 -9.01
N GLU A 48 -6.89 -10.93 -7.70
CA GLU A 48 -7.88 -11.45 -6.75
C GLU A 48 -9.25 -10.76 -6.84
N THR A 49 -9.27 -9.46 -7.12
CA THR A 49 -10.52 -8.66 -7.13
C THR A 49 -11.14 -8.52 -8.52
N GLY A 50 -10.38 -8.79 -9.58
CA GLY A 50 -10.76 -8.50 -10.96
C GLY A 50 -10.86 -7.00 -11.28
N GLN A 51 -10.38 -6.14 -10.36
CA GLN A 51 -10.41 -4.69 -10.49
C GLN A 51 -9.03 -4.17 -10.88
N SER A 52 -8.98 -3.17 -11.76
CA SER A 52 -7.74 -2.47 -12.08
C SER A 52 -7.31 -1.59 -10.90
N VAL A 53 -6.13 -1.85 -10.35
CA VAL A 53 -5.54 -1.07 -9.25
C VAL A 53 -4.57 -0.02 -9.82
N GLN A 54 -4.73 1.23 -9.42
CA GLN A 54 -3.81 2.32 -9.79
C GLN A 54 -2.89 2.68 -8.62
N VAL A 55 -1.59 2.63 -8.87
CA VAL A 55 -0.55 3.15 -7.97
C VAL A 55 -0.25 4.59 -8.39
N ILE A 56 -0.64 5.56 -7.56
CA ILE A 56 -0.53 6.98 -7.93
C ILE A 56 0.86 7.56 -7.65
N GLN A 57 1.48 7.16 -6.54
CA GLN A 57 2.75 7.76 -6.12
C GLN A 57 3.57 6.78 -5.29
N VAL A 58 4.84 6.62 -5.69
CA VAL A 58 5.89 6.01 -4.89
C VAL A 58 6.89 7.09 -4.51
N VAL A 59 6.97 7.41 -3.22
CA VAL A 59 7.97 8.36 -2.72
C VAL A 59 9.13 7.55 -2.18
N VAL A 60 10.29 7.67 -2.82
CA VAL A 60 11.57 7.14 -2.32
C VAL A 60 12.26 8.25 -1.54
N LEU A 61 12.40 8.06 -0.23
CA LEU A 61 13.12 9.01 0.62
C LEU A 61 14.62 8.71 0.53
N ASP A 62 15.36 9.55 -0.20
CA ASP A 62 16.82 9.48 -0.24
C ASP A 62 17.38 9.88 1.14
N PRO A 63 18.15 9.03 1.84
CA PRO A 63 18.76 9.43 3.10
C PRO A 63 19.72 10.58 2.83
N ALA A 64 19.44 11.74 3.45
CA ALA A 64 20.23 12.95 3.30
C ALA A 64 21.75 12.66 3.41
N PRO A 65 22.60 13.33 2.59
CA PRO A 65 24.03 13.11 2.65
C PRO A 65 24.51 13.38 4.06
N LYS A 66 25.20 12.38 4.66
CA LYS A 66 25.86 12.55 5.95
C LYS A 66 26.87 13.67 5.79
N SER A 67 26.61 14.79 6.48
CA SER A 67 27.52 15.93 6.64
C SER A 67 28.79 15.50 7.35
#